data_AF-A0A9E3DTI9-F1
#
_entry.id   AF-A0A9E3DTI9-F1
#
_cell.length_a   1.000
_cell.length_b   1.000
_cell.length_c   1.000
_cell.angle_alpha   90.00
_cell.angle_beta   90.00
_cell.angle_gamma   90.00
#
_symmetry.space_group_name_H-M   'P 1'
#
loop_
_entity.id
_entity.type
_entity.pdbx_description
1 polymer ?
#
loop_
_entity_poly.entity_id
_entity_poly.type
_entity_poly.pdbx_seq_one_letter_code
_entity_poly.pdbx_strand_id
1 'polypeptide(L)'
;MDRPTPTVAELVRRAVELCDPDDREPALGRFEQQLEDDDAPVTAVDNLEERLALASEGADYAITDPGVSVANAVVLYLAAKRGHGEGERDPRRVMQLAVRAQWRGDPPVDVVDWLSLHAVEP
;
A
#
# COMPACT_ATOMS: atom_id res chain seq x y z
N MET A 1 -0.84 -22.37 -14.94
CA MET A 1 -0.26 -21.26 -15.70
C MET A 1 0.39 -20.35 -14.68
N ASP A 2 1.70 -20.09 -14.82
CA ASP A 2 2.39 -19.13 -13.97
C ASP A 2 1.79 -17.75 -14.29
N ARG A 3 1.26 -17.04 -13.29
CA ARG A 3 0.80 -15.67 -13.51
C ARG A 3 2.02 -14.78 -13.70
N PRO A 4 2.02 -13.84 -14.65
CA PRO A 4 3.10 -12.86 -14.75
C PRO A 4 3.27 -12.12 -13.41
N THR A 5 4.53 -11.78 -13.09
CA THR A 5 4.84 -10.99 -11.90
C THR A 5 4.15 -9.63 -11.99
N PRO A 6 3.48 -9.16 -10.92
CA PRO A 6 2.76 -7.91 -10.99
C PRO A 6 3.69 -6.71 -11.19
N THR A 7 3.19 -5.68 -11.86
CA THR A 7 3.88 -4.39 -11.99
C THR A 7 3.76 -3.56 -10.72
N VAL A 8 4.55 -2.49 -10.62
CA VAL A 8 4.40 -1.51 -9.54
C VAL A 8 3.00 -0.89 -9.57
N ALA A 9 2.55 -0.42 -10.74
CA ALA A 9 1.22 0.15 -10.92
C ALA A 9 0.09 -0.82 -10.48
N GLU A 10 0.21 -2.11 -10.83
CA GLU A 10 -0.78 -3.12 -10.43
C GLU A 10 -0.85 -3.33 -8.91
N LEU A 11 0.30 -3.32 -8.23
CA LEU A 11 0.34 -3.44 -6.77
C LEU A 11 -0.18 -2.18 -6.08
N VAL A 12 0.15 -0.99 -6.61
CA VAL A 12 -0.29 0.30 -6.06
C VAL A 12 -1.80 0.43 -6.15
N ARG A 13 -2.37 0.22 -7.35
CA ARG A 13 -3.83 0.18 -7.55
C ARG A 13 -4.48 -0.80 -6.58
N ARG A 14 -3.91 -2.00 -6.45
CA ARG A 14 -4.45 -3.01 -5.53
C ARG A 14 -4.40 -2.55 -4.08
N ALA A 15 -3.34 -1.87 -3.66
CA ALA A 15 -3.22 -1.33 -2.31
C ALA A 15 -4.23 -0.21 -2.05
N VAL A 16 -4.43 0.70 -3.01
CA VAL A 16 -5.42 1.77 -2.94
C VAL A 16 -6.84 1.20 -2.85
N GLU A 17 -7.21 0.24 -3.71
CA GLU A 17 -8.51 -0.44 -3.64
C GLU A 17 -8.80 -1.11 -2.28
N LEU A 18 -7.75 -1.57 -1.60
CA LEU A 18 -7.87 -2.20 -0.28
C LEU A 18 -8.07 -1.16 0.82
N CYS A 19 -7.43 0.00 0.71
CA CYS A 19 -7.47 1.08 1.70
C CYS A 19 -8.72 1.95 1.53
N ASP A 20 -9.09 2.26 0.29
CA ASP A 20 -10.19 3.16 -0.06
C ASP A 20 -11.07 2.56 -1.18
N PRO A 21 -11.91 1.56 -0.86
CA PRO A 21 -12.74 0.86 -1.85
C PRO A 21 -13.83 1.72 -2.47
N ASP A 22 -14.15 2.87 -1.86
CA ASP A 22 -15.21 3.80 -2.30
C ASP A 22 -14.64 5.06 -2.99
N ASP A 23 -13.31 5.15 -3.17
CA ASP A 23 -12.59 6.29 -3.79
C ASP A 23 -12.95 7.65 -3.14
N ARG A 24 -12.82 7.73 -1.82
CA ARG A 24 -13.17 8.89 -0.99
C ARG A 24 -11.97 9.64 -0.41
N GLU A 25 -10.77 9.08 -0.46
CA GLU A 25 -9.54 9.63 0.10
C GLU A 25 -8.65 10.19 -1.01
N PRO A 26 -8.66 11.52 -1.25
CA PRO A 26 -7.95 12.11 -2.38
C PRO A 26 -6.42 11.93 -2.32
N ALA A 27 -5.86 11.74 -1.13
CA ALA A 27 -4.44 11.47 -0.95
C ALA A 27 -4.05 10.11 -1.56
N LEU A 28 -4.87 9.08 -1.37
CA LEU A 28 -4.68 7.76 -1.96
C LEU A 28 -4.84 7.81 -3.49
N GLY A 29 -5.84 8.53 -4.00
CA GLY A 29 -6.00 8.71 -5.44
C GLY A 29 -4.83 9.46 -6.10
N ARG A 30 -4.23 10.45 -5.41
CA ARG A 30 -3.01 11.13 -5.91
C ARG A 30 -1.79 10.21 -5.86
N PHE A 31 -1.67 9.41 -4.80
CA PHE A 31 -0.60 8.43 -4.69
C PHE A 31 -0.67 7.38 -5.82
N GLU A 32 -1.86 6.89 -6.15
CA GLU A 32 -2.06 5.99 -7.29
C GLU A 32 -1.64 6.65 -8.61
N GLN A 33 -2.11 7.87 -8.88
CA GLN A 33 -1.79 8.63 -10.09
C GLN A 33 -0.28 8.82 -10.32
N GLN A 34 0.52 8.95 -9.26
CA GLN A 34 1.98 9.12 -9.40
C GLN A 34 2.69 7.85 -9.91
N LEU A 35 2.06 6.68 -9.80
CA LEU A 35 2.63 5.39 -10.14
C LEU A 35 1.79 4.63 -11.17
N GLU A 36 0.75 5.25 -11.74
CA GLU A 36 -0.21 4.59 -12.65
C GLU A 36 0.44 4.05 -13.92
N ASP A 37 1.50 4.72 -14.38
CA ASP A 37 2.29 4.35 -15.57
C ASP A 37 3.53 3.49 -15.25
N ASP A 38 3.77 3.10 -13.98
CA ASP A 38 4.92 2.26 -13.62
C ASP A 38 4.66 0.78 -13.92
N ASP A 39 4.76 0.44 -15.20
CA ASP A 39 4.65 -0.91 -15.75
C ASP A 39 5.87 -1.82 -15.47
N ALA A 40 6.85 -1.36 -14.68
CA ALA A 40 7.99 -2.19 -14.32
C ALA A 40 7.53 -3.39 -13.46
N PRO A 41 7.94 -4.63 -13.77
CA PRO A 41 7.73 -5.76 -12.86
C PRO A 41 8.32 -5.45 -11.50
N VAL A 42 7.60 -5.73 -10.41
CA VAL A 42 8.07 -5.38 -9.06
C VAL A 42 9.42 -6.01 -8.70
N THR A 43 9.75 -7.17 -9.28
CA THR A 43 11.03 -7.87 -9.09
C THR A 43 12.20 -7.24 -9.83
N ALA A 44 11.94 -6.33 -10.77
CA ALA A 44 12.95 -5.58 -11.52
C ALA A 44 13.26 -4.22 -10.89
N VAL A 45 12.61 -3.86 -9.78
CA VAL A 45 12.83 -2.61 -9.05
C VAL A 45 13.80 -2.86 -7.89
N ASP A 46 15.00 -2.28 -7.98
CA ASP A 46 16.06 -2.49 -6.97
C ASP A 46 15.69 -1.92 -5.59
N ASN A 47 15.08 -0.74 -5.54
CA ASN A 47 14.68 -0.08 -4.30
C ASN A 47 13.21 0.40 -4.37
N LEU A 48 12.29 -0.54 -4.15
CA LEU A 48 10.86 -0.25 -4.18
C LEU A 48 10.45 0.74 -3.08
N GLU A 49 11.03 0.64 -1.88
CA GLU A 49 10.72 1.53 -0.75
C GLU A 49 11.01 3.00 -1.07
N GLU A 50 12.19 3.29 -1.62
CA GLU A 50 12.55 4.65 -2.04
C GLU A 50 11.64 5.17 -3.15
N ARG A 51 11.29 4.32 -4.11
CA ARG A 51 10.38 4.70 -5.20
C ARG A 51 8.99 5.08 -4.66
N LEU A 52 8.45 4.29 -3.73
CA LEU A 52 7.17 4.58 -3.09
C LEU A 52 7.24 5.86 -2.27
N ALA A 53 8.33 6.07 -1.52
CA ALA A 53 8.53 7.29 -0.74
C ALA A 53 8.51 8.56 -1.62
N LEU A 54 9.19 8.55 -2.77
CA LEU A 54 9.16 9.67 -3.72
C LEU A 54 7.76 9.94 -4.27
N ALA A 55 6.98 8.90 -4.56
CA ALA A 55 5.60 9.05 -5.00
C ALA A 55 4.69 9.61 -3.89
N SER A 56 4.87 9.17 -2.65
CA SER A 56 4.12 9.67 -1.49
C SER A 56 4.42 11.14 -1.18
N GLU A 57 5.68 11.56 -1.24
CA GLU A 57 6.05 12.98 -1.11
C GLU A 57 5.43 13.83 -2.22
N GLY A 58 5.32 13.29 -3.42
CA GLY A 58 4.63 13.93 -4.54
C GLY A 58 3.10 14.02 -4.39
N ALA A 59 2.49 13.25 -3.48
CA ALA A 59 1.04 13.23 -3.26
C ALA A 59 0.58 14.28 -2.22
N ASP A 60 1.38 14.51 -1.16
CA ASP A 60 1.22 15.62 -0.21
C ASP A 60 2.56 15.95 0.49
N TYR A 61 3.07 17.17 0.31
CA TYR A 61 4.35 17.63 0.88
C TYR A 61 4.27 18.01 2.36
N ALA A 62 3.07 18.21 2.92
CA ALA A 62 2.91 18.86 4.22
C ALA A 62 2.73 17.89 5.39
N ILE A 63 2.15 16.71 5.16
CA ILE A 63 1.82 15.73 6.21
C ILE A 63 1.92 14.33 5.60
N THR A 64 2.61 13.42 6.29
CA THR A 64 2.56 11.98 5.98
C THR A 64 1.12 11.51 6.22
N ASP A 65 0.37 11.28 5.14
CA ASP A 65 -1.00 10.79 5.22
C ASP A 65 -1.00 9.33 5.74
N PRO A 66 -1.78 9.01 6.80
CA PRO A 66 -1.78 7.68 7.37
C PRO A 66 -2.38 6.63 6.42
N GLY A 67 -3.34 6.99 5.57
CA GLY A 67 -3.87 6.11 4.52
C GLY A 67 -2.82 5.77 3.49
N VAL A 68 -2.07 6.77 2.99
CA VAL A 68 -0.93 6.56 2.08
C VAL A 68 0.15 5.69 2.74
N SER A 69 0.40 5.87 4.04
CA SER A 69 1.36 5.04 4.79
C SER A 69 0.91 3.58 4.86
N VAL A 70 -0.37 3.31 5.10
CA VAL A 70 -0.93 1.95 5.07
C VAL A 70 -0.86 1.38 3.66
N ALA A 71 -1.21 2.15 2.62
CA ALA A 71 -1.10 1.69 1.23
C ALA A 71 0.33 1.31 0.85
N ASN A 72 1.34 2.11 1.24
CA ASN A 72 2.75 1.76 1.06
C ASN A 72 3.11 0.44 1.73
N ALA A 73 2.69 0.24 2.99
CA ALA A 73 2.91 -1.01 3.71
C ALA A 73 2.26 -2.20 2.95
N VAL A 74 1.07 -2.02 2.40
CA VAL A 74 0.37 -3.04 1.61
C VAL A 74 1.12 -3.35 0.32
N VAL A 75 1.62 -2.36 -0.41
CA VAL A 75 2.44 -2.58 -1.62
C VAL A 75 3.68 -3.42 -1.28
N LEU A 76 4.43 -3.04 -0.25
CA LEU A 76 5.64 -3.75 0.19
C LEU A 76 5.32 -5.18 0.64
N TYR A 77 4.24 -5.35 1.40
CA TYR A 77 3.78 -6.67 1.84
C TYR A 77 3.42 -7.58 0.65
N LEU A 78 2.65 -7.07 -0.31
CA LEU A 78 2.28 -7.82 -1.51
C LEU A 78 3.50 -8.12 -2.38
N ALA A 79 4.41 -7.16 -2.57
CA ALA A 79 5.66 -7.34 -3.30
C ALA A 79 6.51 -8.46 -2.72
N ALA A 80 6.68 -8.49 -1.39
CA ALA A 80 7.41 -9.54 -0.68
C ALA A 80 6.76 -10.93 -0.86
N LYS A 81 5.47 -10.97 -1.17
CA LYS A 81 4.71 -12.19 -1.43
C LYS A 81 4.45 -12.43 -2.92
N ARG A 82 5.15 -11.75 -3.82
CA ARG A 82 5.00 -11.84 -5.29
C ARG A 82 3.57 -11.57 -5.78
N GLY A 83 2.89 -10.62 -5.15
CA GLY A 83 1.50 -10.27 -5.42
C GLY A 83 0.46 -11.11 -4.69
N HIS A 84 0.88 -12.06 -3.83
CA HIS A 84 -0.01 -13.04 -3.22
C HIS A 84 0.04 -13.08 -1.68
N GLY A 85 -0.82 -12.29 -1.03
CA GLY A 85 -0.87 -12.21 0.43
C GLY A 85 -1.72 -13.31 1.08
N GLU A 86 -1.34 -13.73 2.30
CA GLU A 86 -2.31 -14.38 3.18
C GLU A 86 -3.50 -13.45 3.41
N GLY A 87 -4.72 -13.98 3.31
CA GLY A 87 -5.93 -13.19 3.50
C GLY A 87 -6.39 -12.39 2.28
N GLU A 88 -5.95 -12.71 1.05
CA GLU A 88 -6.41 -12.05 -0.19
C GLU A 88 -7.94 -11.84 -0.31
N ARG A 89 -8.74 -12.71 0.33
CA ARG A 89 -10.21 -12.66 0.35
C ARG A 89 -10.78 -11.69 1.40
N ASP A 90 -9.95 -11.17 2.29
CA ASP A 90 -10.30 -10.26 3.37
C ASP A 90 -9.36 -9.04 3.34
N PRO A 91 -9.80 -7.91 2.77
CA PRO A 91 -9.03 -6.67 2.71
C PRO A 91 -8.46 -6.22 4.06
N ARG A 92 -9.24 -6.39 5.13
CA ARG A 92 -8.87 -5.99 6.49
C ARG A 92 -7.70 -6.80 6.99
N ARG A 93 -7.70 -8.10 6.69
CA ARG A 93 -6.61 -8.99 7.06
C ARG A 93 -5.32 -8.64 6.33
N VAL A 94 -5.40 -8.26 5.04
CA VAL A 94 -4.22 -7.84 4.27
C VAL A 94 -3.63 -6.57 4.87
N MET A 95 -4.46 -5.55 5.14
CA MET A 95 -4.01 -4.31 5.78
C MET A 95 -3.35 -4.57 7.14
N GLN A 96 -3.96 -5.39 7.99
CA GLN A 96 -3.38 -5.75 9.29
C GLN A 96 -2.01 -6.43 9.16
N LEU A 97 -1.89 -7.43 8.26
CA LEU A 97 -0.63 -8.14 8.05
C LEU A 97 0.47 -7.21 7.52
N ALA A 98 0.10 -6.30 6.62
CA ALA A 98 1.01 -5.31 6.05
C ALA A 98 1.52 -4.33 7.12
N VAL A 99 0.62 -3.73 7.90
CA VAL A 99 0.96 -2.81 9.00
C VAL A 99 1.86 -3.50 10.01
N ARG A 100 1.48 -4.71 10.45
CA ARG A 100 2.29 -5.47 11.39
C ARG A 100 3.68 -5.80 10.84
N ALA A 101 3.79 -6.10 9.55
CA ALA A 101 5.08 -6.36 8.91
C ALA A 101 5.96 -5.09 8.84
N GLN A 102 5.36 -3.97 8.44
CA GLN A 102 6.06 -2.68 8.25
C GLN A 102 6.63 -2.14 9.57
N TRP A 103 5.80 -2.09 10.61
CA TRP A 103 6.17 -1.50 11.90
C TRP A 103 6.49 -2.54 12.97
N ARG A 104 6.68 -3.81 12.60
CA ARG A 104 6.99 -4.92 13.53
C ARG A 104 6.00 -5.05 14.68
N GLY A 105 4.75 -4.67 14.46
CA GLY A 105 3.67 -4.68 15.46
C GLY A 105 3.58 -3.43 16.35
N ASP A 106 4.34 -2.37 16.05
CA ASP A 106 4.31 -1.09 16.78
C ASP A 106 4.09 0.11 15.82
N PRO A 107 2.91 0.19 15.16
CA PRO A 107 2.62 1.26 14.20
C PRO A 107 2.44 2.63 14.88
N PRO A 108 2.74 3.73 14.16
CA PRO A 108 2.44 5.10 14.58
C PRO A 108 0.96 5.31 14.98
N VAL A 109 0.71 6.25 15.90
CA VAL A 109 -0.63 6.45 16.48
C VAL A 109 -1.67 6.89 15.44
N ASP A 110 -1.26 7.70 14.47
CA ASP A 110 -2.08 8.14 13.34
C ASP A 110 -2.47 6.98 12.42
N VAL A 111 -1.58 6.00 12.21
CA VAL A 111 -1.88 4.76 11.50
C VAL A 111 -2.89 3.91 12.29
N VAL A 112 -2.73 3.79 13.62
CA VAL A 112 -3.69 3.06 14.48
C VAL A 112 -5.08 3.71 14.45
N ASP A 113 -5.13 5.03 14.54
CA ASP A 113 -6.37 5.80 14.48
C ASP A 113 -7.05 5.64 13.11
N TRP A 114 -6.27 5.70 12.01
CA TRP A 114 -6.79 5.49 10.67
C TRP A 114 -7.32 4.06 10.45
N LEU A 115 -6.62 3.04 10.94
CA LEU A 115 -7.08 1.64 10.88
C LEU A 115 -8.39 1.42 11.65
N SER A 116 -8.54 2.08 12.80
CA SER A 116 -9.76 2.01 13.62
C SER A 116 -10.98 2.57 12.88
N LEU A 117 -10.82 3.65 12.11
CA LEU A 117 -11.88 4.20 11.24
C LEU A 117 -12.28 3.23 10.13
N HIS A 118 -11.33 2.42 9.65
CA HIS A 118 -11.55 1.35 8.68
C HIS A 118 -12.00 0.03 9.33
N ALA A 119 -12.18 0.02 10.66
CA ALA A 119 -12.47 -1.14 11.48
C ALA A 119 -11.51 -2.32 11.22
N VAL A 120 -10.24 -1.99 11.13
CA VAL A 120 -9.10 -2.91 11.11
C VAL A 120 -8.37 -2.79 12.45
N GLU A 121 -8.08 -3.93 13.08
CA GLU A 121 -7.23 -3.98 14.27
C GLU A 121 -5.75 -4.01 13.83
N PRO A 122 -4.84 -3.29 14.50
CA PRO A 122 -3.41 -3.27 14.16
C PRO A 122 -2.69 -4.62 14.36
#